data_AF-A0A3T0FW46-F1
#
_entry.id   AF-A0A3T0FW46-F1
#
_cell.length_a   1.000
_cell.length_b   1.000
_cell.length_c   1.000
_cell.angle_alpha   90.00
_cell.angle_beta   90.00
_cell.angle_gamma   90.00
#
_symmetry.space_group_name_H-M   'P 1'
#
loop_
_entity.id
_entity.type
_entity.pdbx_description
1 polymer ?
#
loop_
_entity_poly.entity_id
_entity_poly.type
_entity_poly.pdbx_seq_one_letter_code
_entity_poly.pdbx_strand_id
1 'polypeptide(L)'
;MVAALIDQIPGKCHAYTWGIHNQIASDGGEQPHVHLIWSERIQDGIDRPPERFFARAAAGVTCKKTGNKAPVDPAAGGCRKAGHGSPEFLAYIRQTWEELVNRQLSLEGSQIRVDRRSYADRRVAAAADGDMALAQSLEVIPGFHLGPKAWAMERRGMVTELGGRNRLIRARNVLKQVGDEEYALSTEQAKAEMLIDMKLARLSIARRTYMVGRDDPRWGAYELELRRIVGSGIALPPDLVESSLQDMGDLFTALADALEAQGFGVEELARRVAVELTKVEPHSEENSGEHRPDGGDFDTAFEPS
;
A
#
# COMPACT_ATOMS: atom_id res chain seq x y z
N MET A 1 -37.18 -7.39 0.96
CA MET A 1 -35.98 -6.72 1.54
C MET A 1 -35.98 -5.21 1.34
N VAL A 2 -35.93 -4.68 0.11
CA VAL A 2 -35.80 -3.22 -0.15
C VAL A 2 -36.90 -2.39 0.52
N ALA A 3 -38.16 -2.80 0.42
CA ALA A 3 -39.27 -2.12 1.09
C ALA A 3 -39.07 -2.01 2.62
N ALA A 4 -38.58 -3.08 3.26
CA ALA A 4 -38.30 -3.07 4.69
C ALA A 4 -37.13 -2.13 5.06
N LEU A 5 -36.11 -2.01 4.20
CA LEU A 5 -35.04 -1.02 4.38
C LEU A 5 -35.59 0.41 4.28
N ILE A 6 -36.47 0.66 3.31
CA ILE A 6 -37.14 1.96 3.13
C ILE A 6 -38.00 2.30 4.35
N ASP A 7 -38.76 1.35 4.89
CA ASP A 7 -39.59 1.61 6.07
C ASP A 7 -38.77 1.92 7.33
N GLN A 8 -37.54 1.39 7.43
CA GLN A 8 -36.68 1.61 8.60
C GLN A 8 -35.77 2.84 8.48
N ILE A 9 -35.18 3.08 7.31
CA ILE A 9 -34.15 4.12 7.15
C ILE A 9 -34.79 5.50 6.85
N PRO A 10 -35.42 5.74 5.68
CA PRO A 10 -36.18 6.97 5.46
C PRO A 10 -37.53 6.95 6.20
N GLY A 11 -38.19 5.80 6.33
CA GLY A 11 -39.51 5.68 6.94
C GLY A 11 -40.56 6.59 6.30
N LYS A 12 -41.58 6.97 7.07
CA LYS A 12 -42.71 7.79 6.60
C LYS A 12 -42.46 9.29 6.63
N CYS A 13 -41.36 9.72 7.24
CA CYS A 13 -41.07 11.14 7.47
C CYS A 13 -40.12 11.74 6.41
N HIS A 14 -39.72 10.97 5.41
CA HIS A 14 -38.77 11.41 4.40
C HIS A 14 -39.31 11.09 3.00
N ALA A 15 -39.22 12.06 2.10
CA ALA A 15 -39.44 11.80 0.68
C ALA A 15 -38.29 10.94 0.14
N TYR A 16 -38.60 9.91 -0.63
CA TYR A 16 -37.60 9.01 -1.23
C TYR A 16 -37.99 8.58 -2.64
N THR A 17 -37.00 8.12 -3.40
CA THR A 17 -37.15 7.43 -4.68
C THR A 17 -36.15 6.28 -4.73
N TRP A 18 -36.50 5.20 -5.43
CA TRP A 18 -35.64 4.04 -5.54
C TRP A 18 -35.79 3.31 -6.88
N GLY A 19 -34.77 2.56 -7.27
CA GLY A 19 -34.78 1.73 -8.48
C GLY A 19 -33.79 0.57 -8.37
N ILE A 20 -34.15 -0.57 -8.95
CA ILE A 20 -33.30 -1.77 -9.00
C ILE A 20 -32.72 -1.90 -10.40
N HIS A 21 -31.42 -2.12 -10.49
CA HIS A 21 -30.70 -2.40 -11.73
C HIS A 21 -30.05 -3.77 -11.65
N ASN A 22 -29.88 -4.43 -12.80
CA ASN A 22 -29.05 -5.63 -12.93
C ASN A 22 -28.17 -5.46 -14.16
N GLN A 23 -27.00 -4.85 -13.97
CA GLN A 23 -25.98 -4.76 -15.03
C GLN A 23 -25.05 -5.96 -14.91
N ILE A 24 -24.43 -6.36 -16.01
CA ILE A 24 -23.35 -7.35 -15.97
C ILE A 24 -22.13 -6.73 -15.30
N ALA A 25 -21.64 -7.36 -14.24
CA ALA A 25 -20.44 -6.97 -13.52
C ALA A 25 -19.18 -7.11 -14.38
N SER A 26 -18.08 -6.53 -13.91
CA SER A 26 -16.78 -6.59 -14.60
C SER A 26 -16.20 -8.00 -14.74
N ASP A 27 -16.65 -8.94 -13.91
CA ASP A 27 -16.29 -10.35 -13.97
C ASP A 27 -17.23 -11.18 -14.87
N GLY A 28 -18.19 -10.54 -15.53
CA GLY A 28 -19.18 -11.21 -16.40
C GLY A 28 -20.39 -11.76 -15.64
N GLY A 29 -20.43 -11.66 -14.32
CA GLY A 29 -21.58 -12.09 -13.50
C GLY A 29 -22.73 -11.09 -13.48
N GLU A 30 -23.87 -11.49 -12.94
CA GLU A 30 -24.97 -10.57 -12.63
C GLU A 30 -24.63 -9.67 -11.44
N GLN A 31 -25.14 -8.44 -11.45
CA GLN A 31 -24.95 -7.48 -10.36
C GLN A 31 -26.26 -6.77 -10.01
N PRO A 32 -27.24 -7.50 -9.43
CA PRO A 32 -28.46 -6.87 -8.95
C PRO A 32 -28.13 -5.89 -7.82
N HIS A 33 -28.47 -4.61 -8.00
CA HIS A 33 -28.24 -3.56 -7.02
C HIS A 33 -29.40 -2.56 -6.98
N VAL A 34 -29.54 -1.88 -5.85
CA VAL A 34 -30.58 -0.87 -5.62
C VAL A 34 -29.96 0.50 -5.44
N HIS A 35 -30.53 1.49 -6.13
CA HIS A 35 -30.36 2.90 -5.80
C HIS A 35 -31.52 3.33 -4.92
N LEU A 36 -31.22 3.84 -3.73
CA LEU A 36 -32.19 4.46 -2.83
C LEU A 36 -31.71 5.88 -2.54
N ILE A 37 -32.52 6.86 -2.92
CA ILE A 37 -32.25 8.28 -2.73
C ILE A 37 -33.37 8.83 -1.86
N TRP A 38 -33.03 9.53 -0.78
CA TRP A 38 -34.02 10.18 0.08
C TRP A 38 -33.58 11.56 0.50
N SER A 39 -34.56 12.41 0.81
CA SER A 39 -34.32 13.74 1.35
C SER A 39 -34.14 13.66 2.86
N GLU A 40 -33.08 14.24 3.40
CA GLU A 40 -32.92 14.38 4.85
C GLU A 40 -33.91 15.38 5.49
N ARG A 41 -34.75 16.04 4.68
CA ARG A 41 -35.80 16.93 5.19
C ARG A 41 -36.90 16.10 5.84
N ILE A 42 -37.14 16.37 7.11
CA ILE A 42 -38.19 15.73 7.89
C ILE A 42 -39.53 16.34 7.50
N GLN A 43 -40.45 15.52 6.99
CA GLN A 43 -41.84 15.86 6.75
C GLN A 43 -42.60 15.84 8.08
N ASP A 44 -42.77 17.02 8.67
CA ASP A 44 -43.44 17.24 9.95
C ASP A 44 -44.95 17.51 9.81
N GLY A 45 -45.51 17.34 8.61
CA GLY A 45 -46.93 17.55 8.30
C GLY A 45 -47.32 19.02 8.07
N ILE A 46 -46.38 19.96 8.16
CA ILE A 46 -46.63 21.38 7.87
C ILE A 46 -46.45 21.62 6.37
N ASP A 47 -47.53 22.10 5.73
CA ASP A 47 -47.49 22.48 4.32
C ASP A 47 -46.59 23.70 4.11
N ARG A 48 -45.67 23.59 3.16
CA ARG A 48 -44.67 24.63 2.86
C ARG A 48 -44.52 24.74 1.35
N PRO A 49 -44.49 25.97 0.79
CA PRO A 49 -44.22 26.14 -0.62
C PRO A 49 -42.76 25.75 -0.95
N PRO A 50 -42.43 25.40 -2.20
CA PRO A 50 -41.11 24.91 -2.60
C PRO A 50 -39.95 25.83 -2.18
N GLU A 51 -40.15 27.15 -2.23
CA GLU A 51 -39.16 28.16 -1.86
C GLU A 51 -38.82 28.12 -0.36
N ARG A 52 -39.73 27.61 0.47
CA ARG A 52 -39.56 27.50 1.91
C ARG A 52 -39.16 26.11 2.36
N PHE A 53 -39.58 25.05 1.68
CA PHE A 53 -39.34 23.66 2.08
C PHE A 53 -37.85 23.39 2.38
N PHE A 54 -36.97 23.86 1.50
CA PHE A 54 -35.51 23.70 1.62
C PHE A 54 -34.79 24.86 2.31
N ALA A 55 -35.52 25.88 2.79
CA ALA A 55 -34.92 26.96 3.55
C ALA A 55 -34.33 26.46 4.90
N ARG A 56 -33.65 27.35 5.61
CA ARG A 56 -33.20 27.08 6.98
C ARG A 56 -34.42 26.86 7.87
N ALA A 57 -34.37 25.83 8.71
CA ALA A 57 -35.41 25.62 9.70
C ALA A 57 -35.48 26.80 10.68
N ALA A 58 -36.68 27.12 11.15
CA ALA A 58 -36.87 28.15 12.15
C ALA A 58 -36.04 27.83 13.40
N ALA A 59 -35.34 28.84 13.93
CA ALA A 59 -34.44 28.69 15.05
C ALA A 59 -34.84 29.62 16.19
N GLY A 60 -34.74 29.12 17.42
CA GLY A 60 -35.03 29.90 18.62
C GLY A 60 -34.04 31.03 18.79
N VAL A 61 -34.55 32.23 19.05
CA VAL A 61 -33.75 33.38 19.44
C VAL A 61 -33.67 33.40 20.96
N THR A 62 -32.45 33.33 21.50
CA THR A 62 -32.19 33.45 22.94
C THR A 62 -31.93 34.91 23.30
N CYS A 63 -32.67 35.43 24.30
CA CYS A 63 -32.37 36.74 24.86
C CYS A 63 -31.05 36.69 25.63
N LYS A 64 -30.05 37.48 25.21
CA LYS A 64 -28.74 37.55 25.86
C LYS A 64 -28.77 38.07 27.30
N LYS A 65 -29.80 38.84 27.67
CA LYS A 65 -29.93 39.44 29.01
C LYS A 65 -30.60 38.52 30.02
N THR A 66 -31.60 37.75 29.59
CA THR A 66 -32.41 36.91 30.49
C THR A 66 -32.16 35.42 30.32
N GLY A 67 -31.45 35.00 29.27
CA GLY A 67 -31.24 33.59 28.94
C GLY A 67 -32.48 32.88 28.37
N ASN A 68 -33.64 33.55 28.34
CA ASN A 68 -34.89 32.95 27.88
C ASN A 68 -34.88 32.77 26.35
N LYS A 69 -35.35 31.60 25.89
CA LYS A 69 -35.61 31.32 24.48
C LYS A 69 -37.04 31.71 24.12
N ALA A 70 -37.19 32.48 23.03
CA ALA A 70 -38.50 32.73 22.45
C ALA A 70 -39.08 31.43 21.85
N PRO A 71 -40.41 31.24 21.87
CA PRO A 71 -41.07 30.16 21.15
C PRO A 71 -40.73 30.21 19.66
N VAL A 72 -40.53 29.04 19.05
CA VAL A 72 -40.23 28.91 17.61
C VAL A 72 -41.48 28.41 16.92
N ASP A 73 -41.97 29.15 15.92
CA ASP A 73 -42.95 28.65 14.97
C ASP A 73 -42.23 27.87 13.85
N PRO A 74 -42.40 26.54 13.75
CA PRO A 74 -41.77 25.73 12.70
C PRO A 74 -42.26 26.05 11.28
N ALA A 75 -43.43 26.69 11.12
CA ALA A 75 -43.97 27.11 9.82
C ALA A 75 -43.27 28.37 9.27
N ALA A 76 -42.60 29.14 10.14
CA ALA A 76 -41.84 30.33 9.78
C ALA A 76 -40.50 30.02 9.08
N GLY A 77 -40.09 28.74 8.99
CA GLY A 77 -38.87 28.30 8.33
C GLY A 77 -39.06 27.04 7.49
N GLY A 78 -37.94 26.51 6.97
CA GLY A 78 -37.94 25.26 6.20
C GLY A 78 -37.97 24.00 7.06
N CYS A 79 -38.00 22.84 6.39
CA CYS A 79 -38.01 21.55 7.07
C CYS A 79 -36.69 21.31 7.82
N ARG A 80 -36.78 20.76 9.04
CA ARG A 80 -35.60 20.31 9.80
C ARG A 80 -34.88 19.19 9.04
N LYS A 81 -33.57 19.06 9.28
CA LYS A 81 -32.75 17.96 8.77
C LYS A 81 -32.59 16.89 9.85
N ALA A 82 -32.63 15.62 9.45
CA ALA A 82 -32.47 14.50 10.37
C ALA A 82 -31.01 14.20 10.77
N GLY A 83 -30.03 14.70 10.02
CA GLY A 83 -28.61 14.55 10.36
C GLY A 83 -28.05 13.16 10.03
N HIS A 84 -28.46 12.58 8.90
CA HIS A 84 -28.06 11.23 8.45
C HIS A 84 -26.60 11.10 7.98
N GLY A 85 -25.79 12.17 8.11
CA GLY A 85 -24.39 12.18 7.70
C GLY A 85 -23.40 11.62 8.71
N SER A 86 -23.85 11.10 9.86
CA SER A 86 -22.96 10.61 10.92
C SER A 86 -22.40 9.20 10.61
N PRO A 87 -21.16 8.89 11.03
CA PRO A 87 -20.60 7.54 10.90
C PRO A 87 -21.46 6.45 11.55
N GLU A 88 -22.10 6.77 12.68
CA GLU A 88 -22.98 5.87 13.43
C GLU A 88 -24.24 5.56 12.62
N PHE A 89 -24.83 6.55 11.94
CA PHE A 89 -25.98 6.32 11.07
C PHE A 89 -25.62 5.46 9.86
N LEU A 90 -24.43 5.67 9.27
CA LEU A 90 -23.93 4.79 8.21
C LEU A 90 -23.72 3.35 8.70
N ALA A 91 -23.18 3.17 9.92
CA ALA A 91 -23.02 1.85 10.53
C ALA A 91 -24.38 1.18 10.77
N TYR A 92 -25.38 1.94 11.21
CA TYR A 92 -26.76 1.49 11.37
C TYR A 92 -27.36 1.01 10.04
N ILE A 93 -27.27 1.81 8.96
CA ILE A 93 -27.76 1.40 7.63
C ILE A 93 -27.11 0.07 7.19
N ARG A 94 -25.78 -0.04 7.33
CA ARG A 94 -25.04 -1.25 6.94
C ARG A 94 -25.49 -2.48 7.73
N GLN A 95 -25.73 -2.31 9.03
CA GLN A 95 -26.23 -3.38 9.89
C GLN A 95 -27.65 -3.79 9.51
N THR A 96 -28.56 -2.82 9.37
CA THR A 96 -29.94 -3.08 8.97
C THR A 96 -30.00 -3.82 7.62
N TRP A 97 -29.16 -3.43 6.66
CA TRP A 97 -29.11 -4.11 5.37
C TRP A 97 -28.63 -5.57 5.50
N GLU A 98 -27.55 -5.81 6.24
CA GLU A 98 -27.05 -7.17 6.52
C GLU A 98 -28.14 -8.06 7.13
N GLU A 99 -28.82 -7.57 8.18
CA GLU A 99 -29.88 -8.29 8.87
C GLU A 99 -31.05 -8.64 7.93
N LEU A 100 -31.48 -7.67 7.11
CA LEU A 100 -32.57 -7.86 6.15
C LEU A 100 -32.20 -8.87 5.06
N VAL A 101 -30.97 -8.80 4.53
CA VAL A 101 -30.47 -9.75 3.53
C VAL A 101 -30.39 -11.15 4.11
N ASN A 102 -29.74 -11.31 5.28
CA ASN A 102 -29.56 -12.60 5.92
C ASN A 102 -30.88 -13.24 6.34
N ARG A 103 -31.85 -12.43 6.77
CA ARG A 103 -33.21 -12.91 7.06
C ARG A 103 -33.86 -13.49 5.79
N GLN A 104 -33.79 -12.79 4.66
CA GLN A 104 -34.37 -13.27 3.41
C GLN A 104 -33.67 -14.53 2.91
N LEU A 105 -32.33 -14.57 2.93
CA LEU A 105 -31.55 -15.75 2.57
C LEU A 105 -31.95 -16.96 3.43
N SER A 106 -32.19 -16.75 4.73
CA SER A 106 -32.67 -17.80 5.63
C SER A 106 -34.07 -18.30 5.28
N LEU A 107 -35.00 -17.38 4.96
CA LEU A 107 -36.37 -17.74 4.53
C LEU A 107 -36.39 -18.52 3.22
N GLU A 108 -35.43 -18.27 2.34
CA GLU A 108 -35.24 -19.00 1.08
C GLU A 108 -34.46 -20.32 1.26
N GLY A 109 -34.08 -20.67 2.49
CA GLY A 109 -33.34 -21.90 2.80
C GLY A 109 -31.86 -21.86 2.42
N SER A 110 -31.34 -20.70 2.01
CA SER A 110 -29.92 -20.52 1.68
C SER A 110 -29.07 -20.58 2.95
N GLN A 111 -27.89 -21.20 2.85
CA GLN A 111 -26.87 -21.20 3.90
C GLN A 111 -25.90 -20.01 3.77
N ILE A 112 -25.99 -19.25 2.67
CA ILE A 112 -25.13 -18.08 2.44
C ILE A 112 -25.52 -16.96 3.40
N ARG A 113 -24.52 -16.27 3.97
CA ARG A 113 -24.72 -15.07 4.78
C ARG A 113 -23.80 -13.96 4.31
N VAL A 114 -24.32 -12.73 4.35
CA VAL A 114 -23.56 -11.50 4.16
C VAL A 114 -23.06 -11.03 5.53
N ASP A 115 -21.86 -10.46 5.55
CA ASP A 115 -21.26 -9.86 6.73
C ASP A 115 -20.66 -8.51 6.34
N ARG A 116 -21.13 -7.44 6.98
CA ARG A 116 -20.74 -6.05 6.71
C ARG A 116 -19.36 -5.71 7.25
N ARG A 117 -18.84 -6.52 8.18
CA ARG A 117 -17.56 -6.28 8.82
C ARG A 117 -16.43 -6.47 7.81
N SER A 118 -15.32 -5.77 8.03
CA SER A 118 -14.14 -5.94 7.17
C SER A 118 -13.56 -7.36 7.32
N TYR A 119 -12.76 -7.81 6.35
CA TYR A 119 -12.02 -9.08 6.48
C TYR A 119 -11.19 -9.13 7.77
N ALA A 120 -10.57 -8.00 8.16
CA ALA A 120 -9.79 -7.91 9.38
C ALA A 120 -10.65 -8.11 10.64
N ASP A 121 -11.80 -7.45 10.74
CA ASP A 121 -12.71 -7.57 11.89
C ASP A 121 -13.30 -8.98 11.99
N ARG A 122 -13.68 -9.56 10.84
CA ARG A 122 -14.19 -10.93 10.77
C ARG A 122 -13.15 -11.95 11.20
N ARG A 123 -11.89 -11.73 10.83
CA ARG A 123 -10.76 -12.57 11.25
C ARG A 123 -10.55 -12.52 12.76
N VAL A 124 -10.61 -11.33 13.36
CA VAL A 124 -10.50 -11.16 14.83
C VAL A 124 -11.64 -11.90 15.52
N ALA A 125 -12.87 -11.76 15.03
CA ALA A 125 -14.02 -12.47 15.59
C ALA A 125 -13.87 -14.00 15.45
N ALA A 126 -13.52 -14.50 14.26
CA ALA A 126 -13.32 -15.93 14.02
C ALA A 126 -12.25 -16.54 14.94
N ALA A 127 -11.12 -15.84 15.11
CA ALA A 127 -10.06 -16.28 16.02
C ALA A 127 -10.52 -16.28 17.49
N ALA A 128 -11.30 -15.28 17.91
CA ALA A 128 -11.87 -15.22 19.26
C ALA A 128 -12.88 -16.36 19.51
N ASP A 129 -13.62 -16.76 18.47
CA ASP A 129 -14.55 -17.89 18.50
C ASP A 129 -13.84 -19.26 18.36
N GLY A 130 -12.52 -19.28 18.19
CA GLY A 130 -11.71 -20.50 18.03
C GLY A 130 -11.70 -21.11 16.62
N ASP A 131 -12.36 -20.46 15.65
CA ASP A 131 -12.36 -20.88 14.25
C ASP A 131 -11.13 -20.35 13.51
N MET A 132 -10.00 -21.00 13.77
CA MET A 132 -8.71 -20.63 13.18
C MET A 132 -8.67 -20.85 11.67
N ALA A 133 -9.42 -21.83 11.15
CA ALA A 133 -9.51 -22.08 9.71
C ALA A 133 -10.20 -20.92 8.99
N LEU A 134 -11.34 -20.45 9.52
CA LEU A 134 -12.01 -19.27 9.00
C LEU A 134 -11.12 -18.03 9.12
N ALA A 135 -10.47 -17.83 10.28
CA ALA A 135 -9.56 -16.71 10.49
C ALA A 135 -8.43 -16.66 9.44
N GLN A 136 -7.82 -17.81 9.13
CA GLN A 136 -6.78 -17.91 8.10
C GLN A 136 -7.34 -17.62 6.70
N SER A 137 -8.52 -18.16 6.37
CA SER A 137 -9.16 -17.92 5.07
C SER A 137 -9.52 -16.45 4.81
N LEU A 138 -9.75 -15.68 5.89
CA LEU A 138 -10.09 -14.26 5.87
C LEU A 138 -8.87 -13.33 5.81
N GLU A 139 -7.65 -13.87 5.73
CA GLU A 139 -6.43 -13.06 5.64
C GLU A 139 -6.16 -12.53 4.22
N VAL A 140 -7.18 -11.87 3.67
CA VAL A 140 -7.28 -11.44 2.27
C VAL A 140 -6.86 -9.98 2.13
N ILE A 141 -6.03 -9.68 1.12
CA ILE A 141 -5.67 -8.32 0.75
C ILE A 141 -6.81 -7.73 -0.12
N PRO A 142 -7.45 -6.62 0.30
CA PRO A 142 -8.49 -5.98 -0.50
C PRO A 142 -7.93 -5.40 -1.80
N GLY A 143 -8.70 -5.50 -2.89
CA GLY A 143 -8.38 -4.85 -4.16
C GLY A 143 -8.68 -3.35 -4.14
N PHE A 144 -8.10 -2.63 -5.10
CA PHE A 144 -8.35 -1.21 -5.36
C PHE A 144 -9.57 -0.99 -6.25
N HIS A 145 -10.30 0.09 -6.01
CA HIS A 145 -11.33 0.54 -6.95
C HIS A 145 -10.68 1.12 -8.21
N LEU A 146 -11.02 0.58 -9.38
CA LEU A 146 -10.46 0.99 -10.68
C LEU A 146 -10.87 2.40 -11.10
N GLY A 147 -12.09 2.83 -10.75
CA GLY A 147 -12.70 4.04 -11.29
C GLY A 147 -13.15 3.90 -12.76
N PRO A 148 -14.00 4.82 -13.26
CA PRO A 148 -14.65 4.67 -14.57
C PRO A 148 -13.69 4.60 -15.75
N LYS A 149 -12.60 5.39 -15.72
CA LYS A 149 -11.62 5.48 -16.82
C LYS A 149 -10.81 4.19 -16.96
N ALA A 150 -10.20 3.71 -15.87
CA ALA A 150 -9.40 2.49 -15.91
C ALA A 150 -10.25 1.27 -16.27
N TRP A 151 -11.48 1.22 -15.74
CA TRP A 151 -12.42 0.17 -16.12
C TRP A 151 -12.79 0.19 -17.61
N ALA A 152 -13.03 1.37 -18.20
CA ALA A 152 -13.31 1.49 -19.63
C ALA A 152 -12.13 1.04 -20.51
N MET A 153 -10.89 1.28 -20.06
CA MET A 153 -9.68 0.80 -20.73
C MET A 153 -9.56 -0.74 -20.63
N GLU A 154 -9.66 -1.30 -19.42
CA GLU A 154 -9.55 -2.75 -19.19
C GLU A 154 -10.60 -3.55 -19.97
N ARG A 155 -11.84 -3.05 -20.08
CA ARG A 155 -12.88 -3.69 -20.91
C ARG A 155 -12.57 -3.73 -22.40
N ARG A 156 -11.72 -2.82 -22.89
CA ARG A 156 -11.24 -2.80 -24.28
C ARG A 156 -9.96 -3.63 -24.45
N GLY A 157 -9.56 -4.39 -23.44
CA GLY A 157 -8.32 -5.17 -23.43
C GLY A 157 -7.06 -4.36 -23.13
N MET A 158 -7.18 -3.08 -22.74
CA MET A 158 -6.02 -2.26 -22.39
C MET A 158 -5.64 -2.43 -20.92
N VAL A 159 -4.43 -2.91 -20.69
CA VAL A 159 -3.87 -3.10 -19.35
C VAL A 159 -3.61 -1.74 -18.69
N THR A 160 -4.10 -1.59 -17.47
CA THR A 160 -3.92 -0.42 -16.61
C THR A 160 -3.11 -0.77 -15.37
N GLU A 161 -2.43 0.21 -14.78
CA GLU A 161 -1.65 0.02 -13.55
C GLU A 161 -2.52 -0.52 -12.40
N LEU A 162 -3.68 0.10 -12.17
CA LEU A 162 -4.63 -0.33 -11.13
C LEU A 162 -5.20 -1.72 -11.41
N GLY A 163 -5.49 -2.06 -12.67
CA GLY A 163 -5.93 -3.40 -13.05
C GLY A 163 -4.83 -4.44 -12.85
N GLY A 164 -3.58 -4.10 -13.18
CA GLY A 164 -2.40 -4.92 -12.91
C GLY A 164 -2.24 -5.19 -11.42
N ARG A 165 -2.33 -4.15 -10.59
CA ARG A 165 -2.26 -4.27 -9.13
C ARG A 165 -3.36 -5.16 -8.56
N ASN A 166 -4.59 -5.05 -9.08
CA ASN A 166 -5.69 -5.93 -8.68
C ASN A 166 -5.50 -7.39 -9.13
N ARG A 167 -4.94 -7.63 -10.32
CA ARG A 167 -4.56 -8.98 -10.76
C ARG A 167 -3.52 -9.60 -9.82
N LEU A 168 -2.48 -8.84 -9.44
CA LEU A 168 -1.46 -9.27 -8.49
C LEU A 168 -2.05 -9.56 -7.10
N ILE A 169 -2.95 -8.72 -6.60
CA ILE A 169 -3.63 -8.95 -5.32
C ILE A 169 -4.45 -10.24 -5.36
N ARG A 170 -5.20 -10.48 -6.44
CA ARG A 170 -5.95 -11.73 -6.61
C ARG A 170 -5.03 -12.94 -6.62
N ALA A 171 -3.95 -12.91 -7.41
CA ALA A 171 -2.96 -13.98 -7.44
C ALA A 171 -2.36 -14.24 -6.06
N ARG A 172 -1.99 -13.17 -5.33
CA ARG A 172 -1.45 -13.26 -3.97
C ARG A 172 -2.45 -13.86 -2.98
N ASN A 173 -3.71 -13.47 -3.05
CA ASN A 173 -4.76 -14.03 -2.19
C ASN A 173 -4.97 -15.52 -2.47
N VAL A 174 -4.90 -15.95 -3.73
CA VAL A 174 -4.97 -17.38 -4.10
C VAL A 174 -3.78 -18.13 -3.52
N LEU A 175 -2.54 -17.68 -3.77
CA LEU A 175 -1.31 -18.31 -3.25
C LEU A 175 -1.34 -18.48 -1.72
N LYS A 176 -1.87 -17.49 -1.03
CA LYS A 176 -2.03 -17.53 0.43
C LYS A 176 -3.07 -18.55 0.89
N GLN A 177 -4.16 -18.73 0.14
CA GLN A 177 -5.22 -19.70 0.46
C GLN A 177 -4.81 -21.14 0.18
N VAL A 178 -3.99 -21.38 -0.86
CA VAL A 178 -3.45 -22.72 -1.14
C VAL A 178 -2.31 -23.11 -0.18
N GLY A 179 -1.81 -22.15 0.62
CA GLY A 179 -0.75 -22.39 1.58
C GLY A 179 0.60 -22.72 0.92
N ASP A 180 0.80 -22.29 -0.33
CA ASP A 180 1.99 -22.68 -1.10
C ASP A 180 3.28 -22.13 -0.46
N GLU A 181 4.28 -23.00 -0.36
CA GLU A 181 5.66 -22.67 0.05
C GLU A 181 6.22 -21.48 -0.76
N GLU A 182 5.75 -21.31 -2.00
CA GLU A 182 6.05 -20.20 -2.89
C GLU A 182 5.66 -18.82 -2.31
N TYR A 183 4.51 -18.72 -1.61
CA TYR A 183 4.12 -17.47 -0.95
C TYR A 183 5.03 -17.17 0.24
N ALA A 184 5.37 -18.18 1.05
CA ALA A 184 6.29 -18.03 2.17
C ALA A 184 7.67 -17.56 1.68
N LEU A 185 8.23 -18.22 0.66
CA LEU A 185 9.51 -17.86 0.03
C LEU A 185 9.48 -16.45 -0.58
N SER A 186 8.42 -16.08 -1.30
CA SER A 186 8.27 -14.76 -1.92
C SER A 186 8.23 -13.64 -0.87
N THR A 187 7.53 -13.85 0.25
CA THR A 187 7.47 -12.83 1.32
C THR A 187 8.80 -12.68 2.06
N GLU A 188 9.54 -13.76 2.27
CA GLU A 188 10.86 -13.69 2.90
C GLU A 188 11.89 -13.05 1.96
N GLN A 189 11.86 -13.34 0.66
CA GLN A 189 12.69 -12.68 -0.35
C GLN A 189 12.44 -11.16 -0.40
N ALA A 190 11.18 -10.72 -0.44
CA ALA A 190 10.84 -9.30 -0.46
C ALA A 190 11.31 -8.55 0.80
N LYS A 191 11.26 -9.19 1.98
CA LYS A 191 11.82 -8.62 3.22
C LYS A 191 13.33 -8.50 3.15
N ALA A 192 14.03 -9.50 2.60
CA ALA A 192 15.47 -9.49 2.46
C ALA A 192 15.95 -8.39 1.50
N GLU A 193 15.29 -8.22 0.35
CA GLU A 193 15.57 -7.16 -0.63
C GLU A 193 15.40 -5.76 -0.02
N MET A 194 14.29 -5.52 0.68
CA MET A 194 14.07 -4.24 1.38
C MET A 194 15.16 -3.94 2.42
N LEU A 195 15.64 -4.97 3.13
CA LEU A 195 16.72 -4.82 4.10
C LEU A 195 18.05 -4.45 3.41
N ILE A 196 18.33 -5.06 2.25
CA ILE A 196 19.51 -4.75 1.43
C ILE A 196 19.44 -3.31 0.94
N ASP A 197 18.33 -2.88 0.35
CA ASP A 197 18.14 -1.51 -0.14
C ASP A 197 18.27 -0.47 0.98
N MET A 198 17.71 -0.76 2.16
CA MET A 198 17.86 0.11 3.33
C MET A 198 19.33 0.21 3.79
N LYS A 199 20.07 -0.90 3.76
CA LYS A 199 21.51 -0.89 4.07
C LYS A 199 22.30 -0.11 3.02
N LEU A 200 21.99 -0.28 1.73
CA LEU A 200 22.61 0.47 0.63
C LEU A 200 22.30 1.96 0.71
N ALA A 201 21.07 2.34 1.07
CA ALA A 201 20.69 3.74 1.31
C ALA A 201 21.43 4.34 2.51
N ARG A 202 21.62 3.56 3.58
CA ARG A 202 22.41 4.01 4.75
C ARG A 202 23.89 4.21 4.39
N LEU A 203 24.45 3.31 3.57
CA LEU A 203 25.81 3.43 3.04
C LEU A 203 25.95 4.62 2.09
N SER A 204 24.96 4.88 1.22
CA SER A 204 24.99 6.01 0.29
C SER A 204 24.82 7.36 0.99
N ILE A 205 24.00 7.41 2.05
CA ILE A 205 23.90 8.57 2.95
C ILE A 205 25.24 8.79 3.66
N ALA A 206 25.88 7.75 4.20
CA ALA A 206 27.21 7.87 4.80
C ALA A 206 28.25 8.41 3.80
N ARG A 207 28.25 7.93 2.54
CA ARG A 207 29.12 8.45 1.46
C ARG A 207 28.91 9.94 1.17
N ARG A 208 27.68 10.45 1.35
CA ARG A 208 27.34 11.85 1.03
C ARG A 208 27.62 12.84 2.17
N THR A 209 27.66 12.36 3.42
CA THR A 209 27.81 13.21 4.61
C THR A 209 29.28 13.47 4.98
N TYR A 210 30.22 12.66 4.48
CA TYR A 210 31.63 12.72 4.85
C TYR A 210 32.55 13.04 3.65
N MET A 211 32.54 14.30 3.20
CA MET A 211 33.55 14.81 2.26
C MET A 211 34.78 15.32 3.02
N VAL A 212 35.47 14.44 3.74
CA VAL A 212 36.80 14.75 4.32
C VAL A 212 37.71 13.55 4.15
N GLY A 213 37.77 12.98 2.95
CA GLY A 213 38.48 11.73 2.66
C GLY A 213 39.96 11.73 3.02
N ARG A 214 40.81 12.12 2.06
CA ARG A 214 42.26 12.26 2.28
C ARG A 214 42.63 13.47 3.15
N ASP A 215 41.71 14.41 3.32
CA ASP A 215 41.91 15.62 4.12
C ASP A 215 41.64 15.37 5.63
N ASP A 216 41.23 14.16 6.03
CA ASP A 216 41.06 13.81 7.44
C ASP A 216 42.43 13.76 8.14
N PRO A 217 42.61 14.40 9.31
CA PRO A 217 43.89 14.42 10.02
C PRO A 217 44.40 13.03 10.41
N ARG A 218 43.54 12.00 10.44
CA ARG A 218 43.89 10.61 10.73
C ARG A 218 44.42 9.87 9.49
N TRP A 219 44.24 10.40 8.27
CA TRP A 219 44.61 9.74 7.01
C TRP A 219 46.10 9.36 6.98
N GLY A 220 46.98 10.26 7.40
CA GLY A 220 48.41 10.00 7.39
C GLY A 220 48.83 8.80 8.25
N ALA A 221 48.18 8.61 9.40
CA ALA A 221 48.44 7.47 10.29
C ALA A 221 47.92 6.15 9.69
N TYR A 222 46.74 6.18 9.06
CA TYR A 222 46.19 5.04 8.31
C TYR A 222 47.09 4.61 7.16
N GLU A 223 47.51 5.56 6.32
CA GLU A 223 48.36 5.28 5.16
C GLU A 223 49.72 4.71 5.59
N LEU A 224 50.33 5.32 6.61
CA LEU A 224 51.62 4.86 7.15
C LEU A 224 51.51 3.42 7.68
N GLU A 225 50.47 3.13 8.46
CA GLU A 225 50.27 1.80 9.05
C GLU A 225 49.94 0.75 7.98
N LEU A 226 49.11 1.09 6.99
CA LEU A 226 48.79 0.17 5.89
C LEU A 226 50.06 -0.18 5.10
N ARG A 227 50.88 0.82 4.74
CA ARG A 227 52.16 0.60 4.05
C ARG A 227 53.15 -0.20 4.91
N ARG A 228 53.18 0.03 6.22
CA ARG A 228 54.03 -0.71 7.17
C ARG A 228 53.64 -2.18 7.26
N ILE A 229 52.34 -2.49 7.37
CA ILE A 229 51.82 -3.87 7.46
C ILE A 229 52.20 -4.66 6.21
N VAL A 230 52.01 -4.05 5.03
CA VAL A 230 52.40 -4.67 3.76
C VAL A 230 53.91 -4.86 3.66
N GLY A 231 54.69 -3.85 4.06
CA GLY A 231 56.16 -3.92 4.02
C GLY A 231 56.81 -4.91 5.01
N SER A 232 56.08 -5.43 6.01
CA SER A 232 56.67 -6.21 7.12
C SER A 232 56.20 -7.66 7.24
N GLY A 233 55.29 -8.16 6.38
CA GLY A 233 54.88 -9.57 6.48
C GLY A 233 53.82 -10.08 5.50
N ILE A 234 53.23 -9.25 4.64
CA ILE A 234 52.23 -9.67 3.65
C ILE A 234 52.70 -9.22 2.26
N ALA A 235 52.99 -10.16 1.37
CA ALA A 235 53.39 -9.85 -0.01
C ALA A 235 52.19 -9.41 -0.85
N LEU A 236 51.71 -8.19 -0.65
CA LEU A 236 50.73 -7.54 -1.53
C LEU A 236 51.45 -6.73 -2.63
N PRO A 237 50.98 -6.76 -3.88
CA PRO A 237 51.53 -5.91 -4.94
C PRO A 237 51.40 -4.44 -4.54
N PRO A 238 52.45 -3.60 -4.72
CA PRO A 238 52.38 -2.17 -4.45
C PRO A 238 51.19 -1.48 -5.14
N ASP A 239 50.84 -1.91 -6.35
CA ASP A 239 49.75 -1.34 -7.14
C ASP A 239 48.37 -1.57 -6.50
N LEU A 240 48.18 -2.71 -5.82
CA LEU A 240 46.92 -3.01 -5.13
C LEU A 240 46.74 -2.13 -3.88
N VAL A 241 47.86 -1.81 -3.21
CA VAL A 241 47.86 -0.87 -2.07
C VAL A 241 47.55 0.54 -2.55
N GLU A 242 48.15 0.98 -3.66
CA GLU A 242 47.86 2.29 -4.25
C GLU A 242 46.40 2.39 -4.72
N SER A 243 45.85 1.36 -5.37
CA SER A 243 44.43 1.30 -5.74
C SER A 243 43.53 1.41 -4.51
N SER A 244 43.84 0.66 -3.45
CA SER A 244 43.06 0.72 -2.20
C SER A 244 43.11 2.10 -1.56
N LEU A 245 44.27 2.76 -1.53
CA LEU A 245 44.41 4.14 -1.04
C LEU A 245 43.68 5.16 -1.91
N GLN A 246 43.50 4.88 -3.20
CA GLN A 246 42.73 5.73 -4.10
C GLN A 246 41.23 5.55 -3.89
N ASP A 247 40.77 4.30 -3.76
CA ASP A 247 39.36 3.97 -3.57
C ASP A 247 38.84 4.30 -2.16
N MET A 248 39.70 4.20 -1.15
CA MET A 248 39.36 4.51 0.25
C MET A 248 39.14 5.99 0.52
N GLY A 249 39.51 6.88 -0.41
CA GLY A 249 39.39 8.33 -0.26
C GLY A 249 38.00 8.75 0.21
N ASP A 250 36.94 8.39 -0.50
CA ASP A 250 35.57 8.83 -0.20
C ASP A 250 34.95 8.19 1.05
N LEU A 251 35.52 7.10 1.55
CA LEU A 251 34.93 6.27 2.62
C LEU A 251 35.69 6.36 3.95
N PHE A 252 36.90 6.93 3.93
CA PHE A 252 37.82 6.90 5.06
C PHE A 252 37.24 7.49 6.34
N THR A 253 36.77 8.73 6.30
CA THR A 253 36.29 9.47 7.49
C THR A 253 35.17 8.70 8.20
N ALA A 254 34.22 8.16 7.42
CA ALA A 254 33.09 7.43 7.95
C ALA A 254 33.51 6.11 8.63
N LEU A 255 34.48 5.40 8.04
CA LEU A 255 35.00 4.16 8.59
C LEU A 255 35.87 4.40 9.83
N ALA A 256 36.65 5.48 9.83
CA ALA A 256 37.45 5.90 10.98
C ALA A 256 36.56 6.28 12.18
N ASP A 257 35.52 7.09 11.96
CA ASP A 257 34.54 7.43 13.02
C ASP A 257 33.82 6.20 13.56
N ALA A 258 33.43 5.27 12.69
CA ALA A 258 32.73 4.06 13.09
C ALA A 258 33.61 3.14 13.96
N LEU A 259 34.91 3.09 13.71
CA LEU A 259 35.86 2.32 14.52
C LEU A 259 36.20 3.03 15.84
N GLU A 260 36.32 4.36 15.81
CA GLU A 260 36.54 5.17 17.02
C GLU A 260 35.35 5.07 17.98
N ALA A 261 34.11 5.06 17.46
CA ALA A 261 32.91 4.79 18.25
C ALA A 261 32.89 3.39 18.90
N GLN A 262 33.68 2.46 18.37
CA GLN A 262 33.91 1.12 18.93
C GLN A 262 35.14 1.05 19.84
N GLY A 263 35.84 2.18 20.06
CA GLY A 263 37.03 2.28 20.92
C GLY A 263 38.35 1.92 20.24
N PHE A 264 38.39 1.82 18.90
CA PHE A 264 39.59 1.47 18.14
C PHE A 264 40.23 2.70 17.46
N GLY A 265 41.56 2.70 17.36
CA GLY A 265 42.33 3.68 16.60
C GLY A 265 42.32 3.40 15.09
N VAL A 266 42.78 4.38 14.30
CA VAL A 266 42.77 4.32 12.83
C VAL A 266 43.71 3.25 12.26
N GLU A 267 44.72 2.83 13.02
CA GLU A 267 45.63 1.74 12.70
C GLU A 267 44.89 0.39 12.62
N GLU A 268 43.78 0.25 13.34
CA GLU A 268 42.92 -0.93 13.26
C GLU A 268 42.15 -0.99 11.95
N LEU A 269 41.78 0.17 11.38
CA LEU A 269 41.22 0.24 10.04
C LEU A 269 42.23 -0.28 9.01
N ALA A 270 43.49 0.16 9.10
CA ALA A 270 44.57 -0.29 8.22
C ALA A 270 44.79 -1.80 8.29
N ARG A 271 44.80 -2.39 9.50
CA ARG A 271 44.90 -3.85 9.67
C ARG A 271 43.74 -4.61 9.04
N ARG A 272 42.51 -4.15 9.22
CA ARG A 272 41.33 -4.81 8.65
C ARG A 272 41.31 -4.71 7.12
N VAL A 273 41.65 -3.55 6.58
CA VAL A 273 41.79 -3.37 5.12
C VAL A 273 42.88 -4.27 4.56
N ALA A 274 44.05 -4.36 5.20
CA ALA A 274 45.13 -5.25 4.77
C ALA A 274 44.70 -6.73 4.70
N VAL A 275 43.90 -7.19 5.67
CA VAL A 275 43.36 -8.56 5.68
C VAL A 275 42.32 -8.79 4.57
N GLU A 276 41.56 -7.78 4.18
CA GLU A 276 40.64 -7.91 3.04
C GLU A 276 41.39 -7.89 1.71
N LEU A 277 42.44 -7.08 1.57
CA LEU A 277 43.25 -7.02 0.35
C LEU A 277 43.95 -8.35 0.03
N THR A 278 44.27 -9.19 1.02
CA THR A 278 44.83 -10.54 0.78
C THR A 278 43.81 -11.54 0.23
N LYS A 279 42.52 -11.22 0.28
CA LYS A 279 41.45 -12.07 -0.24
C LYS A 279 41.08 -11.74 -1.69
N VAL A 280 41.66 -10.68 -2.25
CA VAL A 280 41.42 -10.27 -3.64
C VAL A 280 42.42 -11.00 -4.55
N GLU A 281 41.95 -11.95 -5.36
CA GLU A 281 42.78 -12.60 -6.38
C GLU A 281 43.15 -11.60 -7.51
N PRO A 282 44.37 -11.66 -8.07
CA PRO A 282 44.76 -10.77 -9.15
C PRO A 282 43.98 -11.09 -10.43
N HIS A 283 43.30 -10.09 -11.00
CA HIS A 283 42.69 -10.19 -12.32
C HIS A 283 43.76 -10.42 -13.40
N SER A 284 43.69 -11.56 -14.09
CA SER A 284 44.47 -11.80 -15.30
C SER A 284 43.94 -10.92 -16.44
N GLU A 285 44.79 -10.06 -17.00
CA GLU A 285 44.55 -9.42 -18.29
C GLU A 285 44.43 -10.50 -19.39
N GLU A 286 43.25 -10.64 -20.00
CA GLU A 286 43.12 -11.37 -21.26
C GLU A 286 43.62 -10.50 -22.41
N ASN A 287 44.73 -10.96 -22.98
CA ASN A 287 45.39 -10.43 -24.14
C ASN A 287 44.72 -10.94 -25.44
N SER A 288 44.38 -9.99 -26.31
CA SER A 288 44.30 -10.01 -27.79
C SER A 288 43.70 -11.21 -28.55
N GLY A 289 42.77 -10.86 -29.45
CA GLY A 289 42.40 -11.66 -30.61
C GLY A 289 41.72 -10.80 -31.67
N GLU A 290 42.50 -10.10 -32.49
CA GLU A 290 42.04 -9.48 -33.73
C GLU A 290 41.47 -10.53 -34.69
N HIS A 291 40.25 -10.33 -35.18
CA HIS A 291 39.91 -10.72 -36.55
C HIS A 291 38.83 -9.79 -37.12
N ARG A 292 39.18 -9.13 -38.23
CA ARG A 292 38.29 -8.28 -39.05
C ARG A 292 37.62 -9.12 -40.15
N PRO A 293 36.58 -8.57 -40.82
CA PRO A 293 35.48 -9.34 -41.39
C PRO A 293 35.74 -9.77 -42.83
N ASP A 294 35.07 -10.84 -43.27
CA ASP A 294 34.84 -11.08 -44.69
C ASP A 294 33.41 -11.59 -44.94
N GLY A 295 32.81 -11.03 -46.00
CA GLY A 295 31.41 -11.19 -46.37
C GLY A 295 31.07 -12.53 -47.03
N GLY A 296 29.76 -12.77 -47.15
CA GLY A 296 29.23 -13.97 -47.78
C GLY A 296 27.71 -13.97 -47.72
N ASP A 297 27.12 -13.17 -48.61
CA ASP A 297 25.72 -13.13 -49.01
C ASP A 297 25.21 -14.53 -49.39
N PHE A 298 24.12 -15.01 -48.76
CA PHE A 298 23.24 -16.03 -49.33
C PHE A 298 21.83 -15.88 -48.77
N ASP A 299 21.07 -15.07 -49.48
CA ASP A 299 19.62 -15.17 -49.63
C ASP A 299 19.28 -16.53 -50.29
N THR A 300 18.33 -17.28 -49.73
CA THR A 300 17.32 -18.02 -50.52
C THR A 300 16.19 -18.50 -49.62
N ALA A 301 15.01 -18.00 -49.96
CA ALA A 301 13.71 -18.38 -49.45
C ALA A 301 13.43 -19.89 -49.54
N PHE A 302 12.71 -20.41 -48.54
CA PHE A 302 12.00 -21.67 -48.65
C PHE A 302 10.63 -21.58 -47.96
N GLU A 303 9.60 -21.50 -48.79
CA GLU A 303 8.21 -21.92 -48.55
C GLU A 303 7.78 -22.69 -49.82
N PRO A 304 6.70 -23.50 -49.83
CA PRO A 304 5.88 -24.00 -48.71
C PRO A 304 5.49 -25.49 -48.85
N SER A 305 4.90 -26.06 -47.79
CA SER A 305 3.80 -27.05 -47.81
C SER A 305 3.10 -27.06 -46.45
#